data_AF-R0KF36-F1
#
_entry.id   AF-R0KF36-F1
#
_cell.length_a   1.000
_cell.length_b   1.000
_cell.length_c   1.000
_cell.angle_alpha   90.00
_cell.angle_beta   90.00
_cell.angle_gamma   90.00
#
_symmetry.space_group_name_H-M   'P 1'
#
loop_
_entity.id
_entity.type
_entity.pdbx_description
1 polymer ?
#
loop_
_entity_poly.entity_id
_entity_poly.type
_entity_poly.pdbx_seq_one_letter_code
_entity_poly.pdbx_strand_id
1 'polypeptide(L)'
;MAEREAQKIVQQARPSTHLTALDRTKRVKDARNEAQKEIDDYRNEKDAEYQKFEKEHSSGNQKAEEDAKKETDAKIHEIEEIGKNSGSKVVDQLIEAVISAHPEPPKK
;
A
#
# COMPACT_ATOMS: atom_id res chain seq x y z
N MET A 1 -15.13 27.76 -75.59
CA MET A 1 -15.92 26.86 -74.71
C MET A 1 -15.04 25.76 -74.09
N ALA A 2 -14.05 25.22 -74.81
CA ALA A 2 -13.09 24.23 -74.29
C ALA A 2 -12.30 24.66 -73.03
N GLU A 3 -11.91 25.94 -72.89
CA GLU A 3 -11.18 26.41 -71.70
C GLU A 3 -12.02 26.34 -70.41
N ARG A 4 -13.34 26.57 -70.50
CA ARG A 4 -14.23 26.49 -69.33
C ARG A 4 -14.41 25.05 -68.86
N GLU A 5 -14.43 24.10 -69.80
CA GLU A 5 -14.52 22.67 -69.47
C GLU A 5 -13.22 22.15 -68.86
N ALA A 6 -12.07 22.54 -69.42
CA ALA A 6 -10.75 22.20 -68.86
C ALA A 6 -10.59 22.77 -67.43
N GLN A 7 -11.00 24.02 -67.19
CA GLN A 7 -10.97 24.62 -65.85
C GLN A 7 -11.89 23.91 -64.86
N LYS A 8 -13.05 23.41 -65.32
CA LYS A 8 -14.00 22.68 -64.47
C LYS A 8 -13.45 21.31 -64.05
N ILE A 9 -12.78 20.61 -64.96
CA ILE A 9 -12.11 19.32 -64.67
C ILE A 9 -10.94 19.50 -63.71
N VAL A 10 -10.11 20.54 -63.90
CA VAL A 10 -8.98 20.85 -62.99
C VAL A 10 -9.48 21.25 -61.59
N GLN A 11 -10.56 22.03 -61.48
CA GLN A 11 -11.17 22.33 -60.19
C GLN A 11 -11.78 21.10 -59.52
N GLN A 12 -12.38 20.20 -60.28
CA GLN A 12 -12.92 18.93 -59.78
C GLN A 12 -11.84 17.89 -59.43
N ALA A 13 -10.61 18.05 -59.91
CA ALA A 13 -9.46 17.21 -59.55
C ALA A 13 -8.67 17.73 -58.32
N ARG A 14 -8.84 19.01 -57.95
CA ARG A 14 -8.32 19.60 -56.70
C ARG A 14 -8.92 19.12 -55.36
N PRO A 15 -10.15 18.56 -55.23
CA PRO A 15 -10.64 18.12 -53.94
C PRO A 15 -9.85 16.94 -53.37
N SER A 16 -9.18 16.14 -54.22
CA SER A 16 -8.36 15.00 -53.77
C SER A 16 -7.15 15.44 -52.91
N THR A 17 -6.52 16.59 -53.23
CA THR A 17 -5.39 17.10 -52.44
C THR A 17 -5.83 17.76 -51.12
N HIS A 18 -7.04 18.32 -51.08
CA HIS A 18 -7.62 18.90 -49.87
C HIS A 18 -8.15 17.84 -48.90
N LEU A 19 -8.81 16.80 -49.43
CA LEU A 19 -9.28 15.65 -48.65
C LEU A 19 -8.10 14.91 -48.00
N THR A 20 -7.03 14.67 -48.75
CA THR A 20 -5.82 14.01 -48.22
C THR A 20 -5.08 14.84 -47.17
N ALA A 21 -5.09 16.18 -47.29
CA ALA A 21 -4.53 17.06 -46.26
C ALA A 21 -5.36 17.01 -44.96
N LEU A 22 -6.69 17.04 -45.08
CA LEU A 22 -7.61 16.97 -43.95
C LEU A 22 -7.51 15.62 -43.21
N ASP A 23 -7.43 14.51 -43.95
CA ASP A 23 -7.27 13.16 -43.40
C ASP A 23 -5.94 13.01 -42.65
N ARG A 24 -4.84 13.56 -43.20
CA ARG A 24 -3.54 13.59 -42.51
C ARG A 24 -3.62 14.38 -41.20
N THR A 25 -4.22 15.57 -41.22
CA THR A 25 -4.39 16.38 -40.01
C THR A 25 -5.28 15.68 -38.98
N LYS A 26 -6.35 15.00 -39.42
CA LYS A 26 -7.24 14.23 -38.57
C LYS A 26 -6.50 13.06 -37.90
N ARG A 27 -5.78 12.24 -38.68
CA ARG A 27 -4.97 11.13 -38.17
C ARG A 27 -3.90 11.57 -37.17
N VAL A 28 -3.26 12.72 -37.40
CA VAL A 28 -2.28 13.29 -36.44
C VAL A 28 -2.96 13.73 -35.14
N LYS A 29 -4.16 14.33 -35.21
CA LYS A 29 -4.92 14.69 -34.00
C LYS A 29 -5.40 13.46 -33.25
N ASP A 30 -5.93 12.46 -33.95
CA ASP A 30 -6.42 11.22 -33.35
C ASP A 30 -5.28 10.47 -32.66
N ALA A 31 -4.11 10.34 -33.32
CA ALA A 31 -2.92 9.72 -32.71
C ALA A 31 -2.41 10.46 -31.47
N ARG A 32 -2.49 11.81 -31.45
CA ARG A 32 -2.14 12.59 -30.25
C ARG A 32 -3.12 12.37 -29.12
N ASN A 33 -4.41 12.33 -29.42
CA ASN A 33 -5.44 12.11 -28.41
C ASN A 33 -5.36 10.68 -27.84
N GLU A 34 -5.07 9.69 -28.68
CA GLU A 34 -4.90 8.29 -28.27
C GLU A 34 -3.66 8.13 -27.39
N ALA A 35 -2.51 8.71 -27.78
CA ALA A 35 -1.31 8.70 -26.94
C ALA A 35 -1.52 9.43 -25.61
N GLN A 36 -2.25 10.56 -25.61
CA GLN A 36 -2.58 11.27 -24.37
C GLN A 36 -3.46 10.41 -23.46
N LYS A 37 -4.44 9.72 -24.03
CA LYS A 37 -5.33 8.81 -23.29
C LYS A 37 -4.55 7.64 -22.69
N GLU A 38 -3.65 7.01 -23.46
CA GLU A 38 -2.80 5.92 -22.94
C GLU A 38 -1.88 6.38 -21.80
N ILE A 39 -1.34 7.60 -21.88
CA ILE A 39 -0.52 8.19 -20.81
C ILE A 39 -1.36 8.39 -19.55
N ASP A 40 -2.58 8.91 -19.69
CA ASP A 40 -3.46 9.16 -18.56
C ASP A 40 -3.97 7.85 -17.95
N ASP A 41 -4.30 6.86 -18.76
CA ASP A 41 -4.68 5.51 -18.31
C ASP A 41 -3.53 4.83 -17.56
N TYR A 42 -2.29 4.90 -18.09
CA TYR A 42 -1.10 4.36 -17.41
C TYR A 42 -0.79 5.08 -16.09
N ARG A 43 -0.97 6.40 -16.05
CA ARG A 43 -0.83 7.18 -14.80
C ARG A 43 -1.86 6.75 -13.77
N ASN A 44 -3.13 6.63 -14.17
CA ASN A 44 -4.20 6.20 -13.28
C ASN A 44 -3.96 4.78 -12.76
N GLU A 45 -3.48 3.86 -13.60
CA GLU A 45 -3.11 2.50 -13.18
C GLU A 45 -1.98 2.52 -12.15
N LYS A 46 -0.94 3.32 -12.40
CA LYS A 46 0.20 3.44 -11.48
C LYS A 46 -0.17 4.13 -10.16
N ASP A 47 -1.01 5.15 -10.20
CA ASP A 47 -1.51 5.81 -8.99
C ASP A 47 -2.41 4.86 -8.18
N ALA A 48 -3.25 4.05 -8.83
CA ALA A 48 -4.05 3.03 -8.16
C ALA A 48 -3.18 1.92 -7.54
N GLU A 49 -2.17 1.46 -8.26
CA GLU A 49 -1.17 0.50 -7.75
C GLU A 49 -0.42 1.07 -6.55
N TYR A 50 0.03 2.32 -6.63
CA TYR A 50 0.72 3.01 -5.54
C TYR A 50 -0.19 3.19 -4.33
N GLN A 51 -1.43 3.65 -4.51
CA GLN A 51 -2.39 3.77 -3.39
C GLN A 51 -2.72 2.42 -2.76
N LYS A 52 -2.81 1.36 -3.55
CA LYS A 52 -3.05 0.01 -3.04
C LYS A 52 -1.82 -0.48 -2.25
N PHE A 53 -0.63 -0.29 -2.80
CA PHE A 53 0.62 -0.60 -2.13
C PHE A 53 0.77 0.21 -0.83
N GLU A 54 0.50 1.51 -0.85
CA GLU A 54 0.46 2.33 0.36
C GLU A 54 -0.57 1.80 1.35
N LYS A 55 -1.78 1.43 0.96
CA LYS A 55 -2.75 0.87 1.92
C LYS A 55 -2.32 -0.47 2.50
N GLU A 56 -1.74 -1.35 1.68
CA GLU A 56 -1.29 -2.68 2.10
C GLU A 56 0.01 -2.64 2.92
N HIS A 57 0.87 -1.63 2.70
CA HIS A 57 2.17 -1.50 3.36
C HIS A 57 2.25 -0.36 4.39
N SER A 58 1.33 0.62 4.38
CA SER A 58 1.17 1.64 5.43
C SER A 58 0.72 1.04 6.75
N SER A 59 0.19 -0.19 6.75
CA SER A 59 -0.09 -0.95 7.98
C SER A 59 1.16 -1.60 8.57
N GLY A 60 2.36 -1.28 8.08
CA GLY A 60 3.63 -1.96 8.41
C GLY A 60 3.87 -2.13 9.90
N ASN A 61 3.44 -1.17 10.72
CA ASN A 61 3.55 -1.27 12.18
C ASN A 61 2.26 -1.70 12.88
N GLN A 62 1.07 -1.42 12.33
CA GLN A 62 -0.18 -1.73 13.03
C GLN A 62 -0.37 -3.22 13.28
N LYS A 63 -0.06 -4.06 12.29
CA LYS A 63 -0.18 -5.51 12.45
C LYS A 63 0.84 -6.06 13.43
N ALA A 64 2.08 -5.57 13.38
CA ALA A 64 3.12 -5.93 14.33
C ALA A 64 2.79 -5.46 15.76
N GLU A 65 2.22 -4.26 15.91
CA GLU A 65 1.75 -3.72 17.19
C GLU A 65 0.57 -4.52 17.74
N GLU A 66 -0.43 -4.87 16.92
CA GLU A 66 -1.56 -5.70 17.35
C GLU A 66 -1.11 -7.11 17.78
N ASP A 67 -0.22 -7.73 17.01
CA ASP A 67 0.29 -9.07 17.33
C ASP A 67 1.16 -9.03 18.59
N ALA A 68 2.05 -8.05 18.72
CA ALA A 68 2.84 -7.84 19.94
C ALA A 68 1.96 -7.55 21.17
N LYS A 69 0.88 -6.77 20.99
CA LYS A 69 -0.07 -6.47 22.07
C LYS A 69 -0.80 -7.73 22.52
N LYS A 70 -1.31 -8.54 21.60
CA LYS A 70 -1.97 -9.82 21.92
C LYS A 70 -1.03 -10.76 22.66
N GLU A 71 0.22 -10.89 22.22
CA GLU A 71 1.21 -11.74 22.90
C GLU A 71 1.54 -11.21 24.30
N THR A 72 1.66 -9.89 24.43
CA THR A 72 1.93 -9.24 25.72
C THR A 72 0.77 -9.46 26.70
N ASP A 73 -0.47 -9.26 26.26
CA ASP A 73 -1.67 -9.48 27.08
C ASP A 73 -1.77 -10.95 27.53
N ALA A 74 -1.45 -11.90 26.63
CA ALA A 74 -1.40 -13.32 26.98
C ALA A 74 -0.33 -13.63 28.05
N LYS A 75 0.87 -13.06 27.91
CA LYS A 75 1.96 -13.22 28.89
C LYS A 75 1.64 -12.56 30.23
N ILE A 76 0.97 -11.41 30.23
CA ILE A 76 0.51 -10.78 31.48
C ILE A 76 -0.47 -11.70 32.20
N HIS A 77 -1.46 -12.25 31.49
CA HIS A 77 -2.39 -13.21 32.07
C HIS A 77 -1.70 -14.45 32.63
N GLU A 78 -0.71 -15.00 31.92
CA GLU A 78 0.09 -16.13 32.40
C GLU A 78 0.84 -15.79 33.69
N ILE A 79 1.50 -14.63 33.75
CA ILE A 79 2.21 -14.15 34.94
C ILE A 79 1.25 -13.97 36.12
N GLU A 80 0.07 -13.40 35.90
CA GLU A 80 -0.95 -13.23 36.93
C GLU A 80 -1.42 -14.58 37.49
N GLU A 81 -1.68 -15.56 36.63
CA GLU A 81 -2.09 -16.89 37.06
C GLU A 81 -0.98 -17.64 37.82
N ILE A 82 0.27 -17.55 37.36
CA ILE A 82 1.43 -18.09 38.09
C ILE A 82 1.56 -17.41 39.45
N GLY A 83 1.39 -16.09 39.49
CA GLY A 83 1.44 -15.29 40.72
C GLY A 83 0.36 -15.67 41.71
N LYS A 84 -0.88 -15.88 41.26
CA LYS A 84 -1.98 -16.38 42.11
C LYS A 84 -1.69 -17.77 42.66
N ASN A 85 -1.19 -18.68 41.82
CA ASN A 85 -0.94 -20.08 42.20
C ASN A 85 0.29 -20.26 43.10
N SER A 86 1.31 -19.43 42.92
CA SER A 86 2.60 -19.54 43.62
C SER A 86 2.73 -18.56 44.78
N GLY A 87 1.94 -17.49 44.78
CA GLY A 87 2.04 -16.39 45.74
C GLY A 87 1.80 -16.83 47.17
N SER A 88 0.82 -17.70 47.42
CA SER A 88 0.58 -18.27 48.75
C SER A 88 1.79 -19.03 49.27
N LYS A 89 2.38 -19.91 48.44
CA LYS A 89 3.58 -20.66 48.79
C LYS A 89 4.78 -19.76 49.10
N VAL A 90 4.97 -18.68 48.33
CA VAL A 90 6.06 -17.73 48.57
C VAL A 90 5.85 -16.98 49.89
N VAL A 91 4.61 -16.56 50.19
CA VAL A 91 4.29 -15.93 51.47
C VAL A 91 4.55 -16.88 52.63
N ASP A 92 4.11 -18.13 52.53
CA ASP A 92 4.34 -19.15 53.57
C ASP A 92 5.84 -19.39 53.79
N GLN A 93 6.63 -19.53 52.72
CA GLN A 93 8.09 -19.68 52.79
C GLN A 93 8.78 -18.46 53.41
N LEU A 94 8.33 -17.25 53.09
CA LEU A 94 8.87 -16.03 53.68
C LEU A 94 8.56 -15.94 55.18
N ILE A 95 7.35 -16.32 55.59
CA ILE A 95 6.97 -16.36 57.00
C ILE A 95 7.81 -17.42 57.72
N GLU A 96 7.93 -18.62 57.17
CA GLU A 96 8.71 -19.72 57.74
C GLU A 96 10.18 -19.35 57.91
N ALA A 97 10.79 -18.72 56.89
CA ALA A 97 12.17 -18.26 56.94
C ALA A 97 12.40 -17.18 58.02
N VAL A 98 11.41 -16.31 58.26
CA VAL A 98 11.50 -15.25 59.27
C VAL A 98 11.36 -15.82 60.68
N ILE A 99 10.47 -16.80 60.89
CA ILE A 99 10.22 -17.38 62.23
C ILE A 99 11.21 -18.50 62.60
N SER A 100 11.83 -19.15 61.60
CA SER A 100 12.76 -20.25 61.82
C SER A 100 14.19 -19.72 62.01
N ALA A 101 14.51 -19.33 63.24
CA ALA A 101 15.86 -18.91 63.60
C ALA A 101 16.87 -20.06 63.45
N HIS A 102 17.89 -19.86 62.60
CA HIS A 102 19.00 -20.81 62.43
C HIS A 102 20.31 -20.18 62.94
N PRO A 103 20.54 -20.18 64.26
CA PRO A 103 21.73 -19.58 64.84
C PRO A 103 22.98 -20.39 64.48
N GLU A 104 23.91 -19.77 63.76
CA GLU A 104 25.25 -20.31 63.55
C GLU A 104 26.27 -19.65 64.48
N PRO A 105 27.21 -20.42 65.06
CA PRO A 105 28.30 -19.85 65.83
C PRO A 105 29.21 -18.98 64.94
N PRO A 106 29.75 -17.87 65.45
CA PRO A 106 30.66 -17.01 64.69
C PRO A 106 31.86 -17.82 64.20
N LYS A 107 32.17 -17.72 62.91
CA LYS A 107 33.32 -18.40 62.30
C LYS A 107 34.61 -17.82 62.90
N LYS A 108 35.50 -18.71 63.35
CA LYS A 108 36.79 -18.40 63.97
C LYS A 108 37.76 -17.71 63.02
#